data_AF-A0A1M5AZ06-F1
#
_entry.id   AF-A0A1M5AZ06-F1
#
_cell.length_a   1.000
_cell.length_b   1.000
_cell.length_c   1.000
_cell.angle_alpha   90.00
_cell.angle_beta   90.00
_cell.angle_gamma   90.00
#
_symmetry.space_group_name_H-M   'P 1'
#
loop_
_entity.id
_entity.type
_entity.pdbx_description
1 polymer ?
#
loop_
_entity_poly.entity_id
_entity_poly.type
_entity_poly.pdbx_seq_one_letter_code
_entity_poly.pdbx_strand_id
1 'polypeptide(L)'
;MLEWISQNSKVLSFFTNLGILIIWLAYAQLLYMGFRRQRRPRLIINRGKKKDIEALCIISNMSAEAIFIEYIIADLETSEGTITMDVTDFDQEYTEGDENRKRDTSPGLGGVRENTRQGPLESGDFLHIGTFAELIKRLARDEGIEMEGHRPTGDLRFQRLTIRLIGVYGPEDMPIGAERSFDLFDNDNFCSLTPATWDTKRLSSPWQRRKLRKTMQSLNERNFSSSSNFRHVADEESDESDQEETREAAAEASRKE
;
A
#
# COMPACT_ATOMS: atom_id res chain seq x y z
N MET A 1 49.26 -6.48 -55.96
CA MET A 1 48.20 -5.96 -55.07
C MET A 1 47.00 -6.90 -54.98
N LEU A 2 46.44 -7.38 -56.10
CA LEU A 2 45.32 -8.34 -56.09
C LEU A 2 45.68 -9.72 -55.48
N GLU A 3 46.91 -10.23 -55.69
CA GLU A 3 47.40 -11.47 -55.06
C GLU A 3 47.38 -11.41 -53.53
N TRP A 4 47.79 -10.28 -52.93
CA TRP A 4 47.89 -10.11 -51.48
C TRP A 4 46.50 -10.05 -50.81
N ILE A 5 45.54 -9.42 -51.50
CA ILE A 5 44.13 -9.39 -51.09
C ILE A 5 43.51 -10.78 -51.20
N SER A 6 43.83 -11.54 -52.25
CA SER A 6 43.37 -12.94 -52.41
C SER A 6 43.90 -13.83 -51.28
N GLN A 7 45.19 -13.73 -50.96
CA GLN A 7 45.86 -14.58 -49.98
C GLN A 7 45.44 -14.28 -48.53
N ASN A 8 45.09 -13.02 -48.22
CA ASN A 8 44.63 -12.59 -46.90
C ASN A 8 43.11 -12.39 -46.82
N SER A 9 42.36 -12.71 -47.87
CA SER A 9 40.90 -12.52 -47.96
C SER A 9 40.15 -13.15 -46.78
N LYS A 10 40.56 -14.34 -46.33
CA LYS A 10 39.97 -15.01 -45.16
C LYS A 10 40.11 -14.20 -43.87
N VAL A 11 41.29 -13.62 -43.64
CA VAL A 11 41.57 -12.80 -42.44
C VAL A 11 40.78 -11.51 -42.51
N LEU A 12 40.74 -10.86 -43.67
CA LEU A 12 39.96 -9.65 -43.88
C LEU A 12 38.46 -9.90 -43.68
N SER A 13 37.91 -10.97 -44.26
CA SER A 13 36.52 -11.38 -44.06
C SER A 13 36.20 -11.71 -42.61
N PHE A 14 37.12 -12.34 -41.87
CA PHE A 14 36.95 -12.57 -40.44
C PHE A 14 36.80 -11.26 -39.66
N PHE A 15 37.67 -10.27 -39.91
CA PHE A 15 37.58 -8.96 -39.25
C PHE A 15 36.33 -8.18 -39.66
N THR A 16 35.92 -8.24 -40.93
CA THR A 16 34.66 -7.63 -41.39
C THR A 16 33.46 -8.24 -40.67
N ASN A 17 33.39 -9.58 -40.58
CA ASN A 17 32.33 -10.29 -39.87
C ASN A 17 32.33 -9.98 -38.37
N LEU A 18 33.52 -9.89 -37.74
CA LEU A 18 33.66 -9.49 -36.35
C LEU A 18 33.19 -8.04 -36.12
N GLY A 19 33.52 -7.13 -37.03
CA GLY A 19 33.05 -5.74 -36.99
C GLY A 19 31.53 -5.63 -37.10
N ILE A 20 30.93 -6.39 -38.03
CA ILE A 20 29.47 -6.48 -38.17
C ILE A 20 28.84 -7.03 -36.88
N LEU A 21 29.42 -8.07 -36.28
CA LEU A 21 28.94 -8.64 -35.01
C LEU A 21 28.97 -7.61 -33.86
N ILE A 22 30.03 -6.81 -33.76
CA ILE A 22 30.15 -5.74 -32.75
C ILE A 22 29.06 -4.68 -32.93
N ILE A 23 28.79 -4.28 -34.18
CA ILE A 23 27.71 -3.33 -34.49
C ILE A 23 26.37 -3.91 -34.05
N TRP A 24 26.08 -5.18 -34.38
CA TRP A 24 24.87 -5.86 -33.91
C TRP A 24 24.77 -5.93 -32.38
N LEU A 25 25.87 -6.23 -31.68
CA LEU A 25 25.90 -6.22 -30.21
C LEU A 25 25.61 -4.83 -29.64
N ALA A 26 26.17 -3.77 -30.23
CA ALA A 26 25.90 -2.39 -29.82
C ALA A 26 24.42 -2.03 -30.01
N TYR A 27 23.83 -2.38 -31.16
CA TYR A 27 22.39 -2.19 -31.39
C TYR A 27 21.53 -2.99 -30.42
N ALA A 28 21.86 -4.27 -30.19
CA ALA A 28 21.16 -5.12 -29.24
C ALA A 28 21.24 -4.56 -27.81
N GLN A 29 22.40 -4.05 -27.40
CA GLN A 29 22.59 -3.42 -26.10
C GLN A 29 21.76 -2.14 -25.96
N LEU A 30 21.72 -1.29 -26.99
CA LEU A 30 20.95 -0.05 -26.98
C LEU A 30 19.44 -0.32 -26.90
N LEU A 31 18.96 -1.27 -27.71
CA LEU A 31 17.57 -1.73 -27.65
C LEU A 31 17.23 -2.30 -26.27
N TYR A 32 18.08 -3.18 -25.74
CA TYR A 32 17.87 -3.78 -24.41
C TYR A 32 17.80 -2.73 -23.30
N MET A 33 18.67 -1.71 -23.33
CA MET A 33 18.63 -0.61 -22.36
C MET A 33 17.34 0.21 -22.47
N GLY A 34 16.86 0.47 -23.70
CA GLY A 34 15.58 1.13 -23.94
C GLY A 34 14.41 0.33 -23.36
N PHE A 35 14.30 -0.94 -23.73
CA PHE A 35 13.25 -1.84 -23.22
C PHE A 35 13.29 -1.97 -21.69
N ARG A 36 14.47 -2.14 -21.11
CA ARG A 36 14.64 -2.28 -19.66
C ARG A 36 14.28 -1.01 -18.88
N ARG A 37 14.41 0.19 -19.48
CA ARG A 37 14.03 1.45 -18.83
C ARG A 37 12.52 1.67 -18.89
N GLN A 38 11.89 1.36 -20.01
CA GLN A 38 10.45 1.58 -20.23
C GLN A 38 9.57 0.65 -19.39
N ARG A 39 9.99 -0.61 -19.21
CA ARG A 39 9.21 -1.61 -18.47
C ARG A 39 9.33 -1.54 -16.94
N ARG A 40 9.89 -0.47 -16.37
CA ARG A 40 10.00 -0.37 -14.90
C ARG A 40 8.72 0.22 -14.32
N PRO A 41 7.90 -0.56 -13.59
CA PRO A 41 6.75 -0.01 -12.92
C PRO A 41 7.20 1.02 -11.86
N ARG A 42 6.45 2.12 -11.75
CA ARG A 42 6.67 3.19 -10.79
C ARG A 42 5.33 3.75 -10.32
N LEU A 43 4.94 3.38 -9.11
CA LEU A 43 3.87 4.04 -8.37
C LEU A 43 4.48 5.04 -7.40
N ILE A 44 3.82 6.19 -7.24
CA ILE A 44 4.20 7.22 -6.28
C ILE A 44 3.04 7.41 -5.31
N ILE A 45 3.34 7.36 -4.02
CA ILE A 45 2.44 7.74 -2.93
C ILE A 45 2.93 9.09 -2.43
N ASN A 46 2.07 10.09 -2.39
CA ASN A 46 2.40 11.43 -1.94
C ASN A 46 1.24 12.04 -1.16
N ARG A 47 1.55 13.06 -0.35
CA ARG A 47 0.55 13.94 0.23
C ARG A 47 0.19 15.06 -0.74
N GLY A 48 -1.07 15.47 -0.74
CA GLY A 48 -1.60 16.59 -1.51
C GLY A 48 -1.15 17.95 -0.99
N LYS A 49 -1.93 19.00 -1.29
CA LYS A 49 -1.55 20.41 -1.06
C LYS A 49 -1.26 20.79 0.42
N LYS A 50 -1.80 20.05 1.39
CA LYS A 50 -1.58 20.33 2.82
C LYS A 50 -0.36 19.58 3.37
N LYS A 51 0.20 20.06 4.47
CA LYS A 51 1.40 19.48 5.12
C LYS A 51 1.07 18.63 6.35
N ASP A 52 -0.12 18.77 6.88
CA ASP A 52 -0.67 18.07 8.05
C ASP A 52 -1.42 16.79 7.63
N ILE A 53 -2.00 16.10 8.61
CA ILE A 53 -2.86 14.92 8.41
C ILE A 53 -4.11 15.20 7.56
N GLU A 54 -4.49 16.47 7.41
CA GLU A 54 -5.61 16.88 6.55
C GLU A 54 -5.25 16.82 5.05
N ALA A 55 -4.01 16.49 4.71
CA ALA A 55 -3.60 16.28 3.34
C ALA A 55 -4.26 15.03 2.74
N LEU A 56 -4.65 15.12 1.47
CA LEU A 56 -5.09 13.95 0.70
C LEU A 56 -3.90 13.02 0.45
N CYS A 57 -4.11 11.71 0.65
CA CYS A 57 -3.15 10.70 0.23
C CYS A 57 -3.39 10.36 -1.24
N ILE A 58 -2.47 10.78 -2.10
CA ILE A 58 -2.53 10.67 -3.56
C ILE A 58 -1.61 9.53 -4.00
N ILE A 59 -2.14 8.67 -4.86
CA ILE A 59 -1.43 7.56 -5.49
C ILE A 59 -1.39 7.84 -7.00
N SER A 60 -0.22 7.83 -7.60
CA SER A 60 -0.03 8.14 -9.02
C SER A 60 0.75 7.06 -9.75
N ASN A 61 0.33 6.72 -10.97
CA ASN A 61 1.06 5.81 -11.84
C ASN A 61 2.02 6.57 -12.75
N MET A 62 3.32 6.39 -12.53
CA MET A 62 4.40 6.96 -13.35
C MET A 62 5.10 5.89 -14.21
N SER A 63 4.43 4.77 -14.44
CA SER A 63 4.87 3.69 -15.34
C SER A 63 4.45 4.00 -16.77
N ALA A 64 5.05 3.32 -17.75
CA ALA A 64 4.71 3.51 -19.15
C ALA A 64 3.36 2.89 -19.57
N GLU A 65 2.83 1.97 -18.76
CA GLU A 65 1.57 1.27 -19.02
C GLU A 65 0.68 1.32 -17.77
N ALA A 66 -0.59 0.97 -17.93
CA ALA A 66 -1.54 0.92 -16.83
C ALA A 66 -1.12 -0.11 -15.76
N ILE A 67 -1.39 0.22 -14.50
CA ILE A 67 -1.24 -0.69 -13.37
C ILE A 67 -2.63 -0.95 -12.81
N PHE A 68 -2.99 -2.22 -12.67
CA PHE A 68 -4.20 -2.58 -11.95
C PHE A 68 -3.91 -2.60 -10.45
N ILE A 69 -4.48 -1.66 -9.70
CA ILE A 69 -4.39 -1.63 -8.24
C ILE A 69 -5.37 -2.66 -7.70
N GLU A 70 -4.84 -3.64 -6.96
CA GLU A 70 -5.61 -4.75 -6.41
C GLU A 70 -5.87 -4.56 -4.92
N TYR A 71 -4.85 -4.13 -4.16
CA TYR A 71 -4.95 -3.87 -2.73
C TYR A 71 -4.24 -2.58 -2.34
N ILE A 72 -4.85 -1.85 -1.40
CA ILE A 72 -4.31 -0.68 -0.73
C ILE A 72 -4.32 -0.95 0.77
N ILE A 73 -3.18 -1.33 1.32
CA ILE A 73 -3.06 -1.69 2.73
C ILE A 73 -2.51 -0.49 3.51
N ALA A 74 -3.16 -0.15 4.61
CA ALA A 74 -2.66 0.84 5.57
C ALA A 74 -2.24 0.13 6.86
N ASP A 75 -0.98 0.33 7.26
CA ASP A 75 -0.41 -0.14 8.51
C ASP A 75 -0.20 1.08 9.43
N LEU A 76 -0.88 1.14 10.57
CA LEU A 76 -0.70 2.16 11.61
C LEU A 76 0.09 1.57 12.78
N GLU A 77 1.35 1.98 12.91
CA GLU A 77 2.21 1.65 14.05
C GLU A 77 1.85 2.54 15.24
N THR A 78 1.49 1.91 16.36
CA THR A 78 1.19 2.53 17.64
C THR A 78 2.20 2.11 18.69
N SER A 79 2.14 2.70 19.89
CA SER A 79 2.97 2.26 21.03
C SER A 79 2.66 0.84 21.51
N GLU A 80 1.50 0.29 21.18
CA GLU A 80 1.02 -1.01 21.67
C GLU A 80 0.99 -2.10 20.59
N GLY A 81 1.14 -1.73 19.32
CA GLY A 81 1.14 -2.70 18.23
C GLY A 81 1.07 -2.07 16.84
N THR A 82 0.61 -2.85 15.87
CA THR A 82 0.39 -2.38 14.50
C THR A 82 -1.00 -2.80 14.06
N ILE A 83 -1.77 -1.82 13.61
CA ILE A 83 -3.12 -1.98 13.10
C ILE A 83 -3.03 -2.03 11.57
N THR A 84 -3.50 -3.11 10.95
CA THR A 84 -3.44 -3.29 9.50
C THR A 84 -4.84 -3.43 8.93
N MET A 85 -5.18 -2.56 7.98
CA MET A 85 -6.49 -2.54 7.33
C MET A 85 -6.33 -2.45 5.81
N ASP A 86 -7.27 -3.08 5.11
CA ASP A 86 -7.46 -2.89 3.67
C ASP A 86 -8.33 -1.65 3.42
N VAL A 87 -7.78 -0.67 2.70
CA VAL A 87 -8.42 0.60 2.35
C VAL A 87 -8.86 0.65 0.88
N THR A 88 -8.91 -0.51 0.23
CA THR A 88 -9.31 -0.62 -1.18
C THR A 88 -10.78 -0.22 -1.35
N ASP A 89 -11.64 -0.55 -0.39
CA ASP A 89 -13.05 -0.19 -0.45
C ASP A 89 -13.32 1.14 0.25
N PHE A 90 -14.12 1.99 -0.40
CA PHE A 90 -14.58 3.23 0.18
C PHE A 90 -15.89 2.96 0.90
N ASP A 91 -15.85 2.91 2.24
CA ASP A 91 -17.05 3.04 3.05
C ASP A 91 -17.48 4.51 2.97
N GLN A 92 -18.24 4.83 1.93
CA GLN A 92 -19.03 6.05 1.95
C GLN A 92 -20.11 5.81 3.00
N GLU A 93 -19.88 6.30 4.23
CA GLU A 93 -20.90 6.35 5.28
C GLU A 93 -22.02 7.22 4.71
N TYR A 94 -23.02 6.58 4.09
CA TYR A 94 -24.21 7.24 3.57
C TYR A 94 -24.86 7.96 4.75
N THR A 95 -24.57 9.25 4.88
CA THR A 95 -25.27 10.10 5.83
C THR A 95 -26.71 10.19 5.32
N GLU A 96 -27.65 9.59 6.04
CA GLU A 96 -29.09 9.68 5.77
C GLU A 96 -29.46 11.17 5.58
N GLY A 97 -29.68 11.58 4.33
CA GLY A 97 -30.01 12.97 3.99
C GLY A 97 -29.50 13.49 2.64
N ASP A 98 -28.57 12.81 1.96
CA ASP A 98 -27.99 13.29 0.69
C ASP A 98 -28.69 12.74 -0.57
N GLU A 99 -29.99 12.44 -0.51
CA GLU A 99 -30.80 12.01 -1.67
C GLU A 99 -30.99 13.11 -2.74
N ASN A 100 -30.50 14.33 -2.52
CA ASN A 100 -30.79 15.50 -3.36
C ASN A 100 -29.58 16.18 -4.02
N ARG A 101 -28.37 15.61 -3.98
CA ARG A 101 -27.27 16.10 -4.82
C ARG A 101 -27.33 15.46 -6.21
N LYS A 102 -27.96 16.21 -7.11
CA LYS A 102 -28.01 16.05 -8.57
C LYS A 102 -27.02 15.03 -9.15
N ARG A 103 -27.64 13.95 -9.61
CA ARG A 103 -27.16 12.92 -10.53
C ARG A 103 -26.82 13.53 -11.90
N ASP A 104 -25.75 14.31 -11.98
CA ASP A 104 -25.17 14.78 -13.24
C ASP A 104 -23.91 13.96 -13.58
N THR A 105 -24.07 12.65 -13.77
CA THR A 105 -23.11 11.85 -14.56
C THR A 105 -23.86 10.70 -15.22
N SER A 106 -23.72 10.62 -16.54
CA SER A 106 -24.40 9.71 -17.46
C SER A 106 -24.41 8.25 -16.99
N PRO A 107 -25.51 7.49 -17.18
CA PRO A 107 -25.58 6.09 -16.80
C PRO A 107 -24.80 5.24 -17.81
N GLY A 108 -23.51 5.07 -17.56
CA GLY A 108 -22.65 4.17 -18.33
C GLY A 108 -21.37 3.90 -17.54
N LEU A 109 -21.20 2.68 -17.04
CA LEU A 109 -19.97 2.15 -16.41
C LEU A 109 -19.41 2.84 -15.14
N GLY A 110 -20.00 3.93 -14.63
CA GLY A 110 -19.43 4.73 -13.53
C GLY A 110 -19.60 4.19 -12.10
N GLY A 111 -20.68 3.44 -11.83
CA GLY A 111 -21.07 3.13 -10.44
C GLY A 111 -20.18 2.16 -9.67
N VAL A 112 -19.31 1.39 -10.34
CA VAL A 112 -18.38 0.46 -9.66
C VAL A 112 -17.10 1.16 -9.22
N ARG A 113 -16.57 2.11 -10.02
CA ARG A 113 -15.35 2.87 -9.69
C ARG A 113 -15.55 3.88 -8.57
N GLU A 114 -16.80 4.23 -8.27
CA GLU A 114 -17.13 5.19 -7.21
C GLU A 114 -17.12 4.54 -5.81
N ASN A 115 -17.27 3.21 -5.73
CA ASN A 115 -17.37 2.48 -4.46
C ASN A 115 -16.11 1.69 -4.10
N THR A 116 -15.35 1.22 -5.10
CA THR A 116 -14.05 0.56 -4.88
C THR A 116 -12.92 1.35 -5.52
N ARG A 117 -11.81 1.49 -4.79
CA ARG A 117 -10.55 2.08 -5.28
C ARG A 117 -9.70 1.05 -6.03
N GLN A 118 -10.24 -0.15 -6.25
CA GLN A 118 -9.69 -1.16 -7.12
C GLN A 118 -9.89 -0.79 -8.59
N GLY A 119 -8.88 -1.05 -9.43
CA GLY A 119 -9.03 -0.89 -10.87
C GLY A 119 -7.75 -0.49 -11.60
N PRO A 120 -7.83 -0.37 -12.94
CA PRO A 120 -6.72 0.10 -13.74
C PRO A 120 -6.47 1.59 -13.48
N LEU A 121 -5.22 1.90 -13.13
CA LEU A 121 -4.67 3.24 -13.03
C LEU A 121 -3.79 3.49 -14.27
N GLU A 122 -4.27 4.34 -15.16
CA GLU A 122 -3.61 4.65 -16.44
C GLU A 122 -2.25 5.33 -16.25
N SER A 123 -1.40 5.26 -17.27
CA SER A 123 -0.08 5.92 -17.25
C SER A 123 -0.25 7.45 -17.09
N GLY A 124 0.34 8.01 -16.04
CA GLY A 124 0.27 9.42 -15.70
C GLY A 124 -0.95 9.80 -14.85
N ASP A 125 -1.88 8.88 -14.62
CA ASP A 125 -3.10 9.12 -13.86
C ASP A 125 -2.88 8.98 -12.34
N PHE A 126 -3.84 9.47 -11.56
CA PHE A 126 -3.81 9.42 -10.11
C PHE A 126 -5.17 9.11 -9.49
N LEU A 127 -5.13 8.50 -8.31
CA LEU A 127 -6.29 8.31 -7.43
C LEU A 127 -5.96 8.83 -6.02
N HIS A 128 -6.98 8.98 -5.18
CA HIS A 128 -6.79 9.35 -3.78
C HIS A 128 -7.59 8.44 -2.86
N ILE A 129 -7.02 8.15 -1.69
CA ILE A 129 -7.60 7.26 -0.68
C ILE A 129 -8.19 8.03 0.53
N GLY A 130 -8.60 9.28 0.31
CA GLY A 130 -9.05 10.18 1.37
C GLY A 130 -7.91 10.95 2.03
N THR A 131 -8.20 11.63 3.14
CA THR A 131 -7.18 12.33 3.94
C THR A 131 -6.48 11.37 4.89
N PHE A 132 -5.24 11.68 5.29
CA PHE A 132 -4.56 10.87 6.31
C PHE A 132 -5.32 10.86 7.64
N ALA A 133 -5.98 11.97 7.99
CA ALA A 133 -6.86 12.08 9.14
C ALA A 133 -8.01 11.07 9.11
N GLU A 134 -8.70 10.94 7.98
CA GLU A 134 -9.80 9.99 7.79
C GLU A 134 -9.31 8.54 7.86
N LEU A 135 -8.17 8.25 7.22
CA LEU A 135 -7.54 6.93 7.28
C LEU A 135 -7.18 6.52 8.72
N ILE A 136 -6.54 7.43 9.47
CA ILE A 136 -6.17 7.17 10.87
C ILE A 136 -7.42 6.95 11.72
N LYS A 137 -8.46 7.77 11.54
CA LYS A 137 -9.74 7.59 12.26
C LYS A 137 -10.40 6.26 11.95
N ARG A 138 -10.38 5.82 10.69
CA ARG A 138 -10.95 4.53 10.28
C ARG A 138 -10.17 3.36 10.90
N LEU A 139 -8.83 3.41 10.85
CA LEU A 139 -7.95 2.43 11.51
C LEU A 139 -8.17 2.37 13.02
N ALA A 140 -8.33 3.53 13.67
CA ALA A 140 -8.59 3.59 15.10
C ALA A 140 -9.99 3.04 15.46
N ARG A 141 -11.01 3.35 14.65
CA ARG A 141 -12.40 2.88 14.86
C ARG A 141 -12.50 1.36 14.78
N ASP A 142 -11.79 0.74 13.83
CA ASP A 142 -11.81 -0.71 13.62
C ASP A 142 -11.30 -1.49 14.85
N GLU A 143 -10.36 -0.90 15.59
CA GLU A 143 -9.80 -1.46 16.83
C GLU A 143 -10.43 -0.89 18.11
N GLY A 144 -11.54 -0.16 18.00
CA GLY A 144 -12.25 0.41 19.17
C GLY A 144 -11.47 1.49 19.94
N ILE A 145 -10.45 2.10 19.32
CA ILE A 145 -9.65 3.15 19.95
C ILE A 145 -10.47 4.44 20.03
N GLU A 146 -10.71 4.94 21.24
CA GLU A 146 -11.34 6.23 21.45
C GLU A 146 -10.42 7.37 20.98
N MET A 147 -11.00 8.35 20.29
CA MET A 147 -10.27 9.41 19.64
C MET A 147 -10.75 10.79 20.11
N GLU A 148 -9.86 11.63 20.62
CA GLU A 148 -10.08 13.04 20.86
C GLU A 148 -9.59 13.85 19.64
N GLY A 149 -10.51 14.15 18.73
CA GLY A 149 -10.19 14.83 17.47
C GLY A 149 -9.39 13.92 16.51
N HIS A 150 -8.07 14.06 16.50
CA HIS A 150 -7.16 13.24 15.67
C HIS A 150 -6.10 12.49 16.49
N ARG A 151 -6.30 12.42 17.80
CA ARG A 151 -5.39 11.76 18.73
C ARG A 151 -6.13 10.65 19.46
N PRO A 152 -5.46 9.53 19.76
CA PRO A 152 -6.03 8.53 20.64
C PRO A 152 -6.15 9.09 22.07
N THR A 153 -7.19 8.68 22.79
CA THR A 153 -7.35 8.99 24.21
C THR A 153 -6.38 8.14 25.05
N GLY A 154 -5.81 8.72 26.11
CA GLY A 154 -4.94 8.01 27.06
C GLY A 154 -3.45 8.03 26.68
N ASP A 155 -2.72 6.96 27.06
CA ASP A 155 -1.27 6.84 26.88
C ASP A 155 -0.84 6.29 25.49
N LEU A 156 -1.80 5.87 24.67
CA LEU A 156 -1.55 5.36 23.34
C LEU A 156 -0.97 6.44 22.44
N ARG A 157 0.06 6.12 21.65
CA ARG A 157 0.66 7.07 20.70
C ARG A 157 0.74 6.48 19.31
N PHE A 158 0.28 7.22 18.32
CA PHE A 158 0.49 6.89 16.91
C PHE A 158 1.89 7.33 16.49
N GLN A 159 2.65 6.41 15.91
CA GLN A 159 4.06 6.62 15.59
C GLN A 159 4.28 6.76 14.09
N ARG A 160 3.66 5.89 13.29
CA ARG A 160 3.88 5.86 11.85
C ARG A 160 2.68 5.27 11.12
N LEU A 161 2.38 5.86 9.97
CA LEU A 161 1.43 5.33 9.01
C LEU A 161 2.16 4.89 7.73
N THR A 162 2.02 3.63 7.36
CA THR A 162 2.59 3.06 6.15
C THR A 162 1.49 2.68 5.18
N ILE A 163 1.55 3.24 3.97
CA ILE A 163 0.66 2.89 2.87
C ILE A 163 1.41 1.94 1.94
N ARG A 164 0.84 0.76 1.71
CA ARG A 164 1.37 -0.29 0.84
C ARG A 164 0.37 -0.62 -0.26
N LEU A 165 0.82 -0.49 -1.49
CA LEU A 165 0.07 -0.83 -2.69
C LEU A 165 0.52 -2.19 -3.21
N ILE A 166 -0.44 -3.00 -3.63
CA ILE A 166 -0.23 -4.24 -4.36
C ILE A 166 -1.03 -4.16 -5.65
N GLY A 167 -0.40 -4.48 -6.77
CA GLY A 167 -1.08 -4.46 -8.05
C GLY A 167 -0.41 -5.34 -9.09
N VAL A 168 -1.08 -5.44 -10.23
CA VAL A 168 -0.62 -6.20 -11.40
C VAL A 168 -0.22 -5.22 -12.50
N TYR A 169 0.94 -5.45 -13.11
CA TYR A 169 1.46 -4.65 -14.20
C TYR A 169 1.54 -5.52 -15.45
N GLY A 170 0.81 -5.17 -16.50
CA GLY A 170 0.62 -6.03 -17.69
C GLY A 170 1.91 -6.63 -18.28
N PRO A 171 3.02 -5.87 -18.39
CA PRO A 171 4.30 -6.39 -18.88
C PRO A 171 5.02 -7.39 -17.97
N GLU A 172 4.52 -7.66 -16.77
CA GLU A 172 5.15 -8.51 -15.75
C GLU A 172 4.21 -9.59 -15.20
N ASP A 173 4.71 -10.83 -15.06
CA ASP A 173 3.93 -11.97 -14.55
C ASP A 173 3.80 -12.01 -13.02
N MET A 174 4.51 -11.13 -12.31
CA MET A 174 4.57 -11.12 -10.84
C MET A 174 3.96 -9.82 -10.31
N PRO A 175 3.29 -9.87 -9.14
CA PRO A 175 2.71 -8.67 -8.56
C PRO A 175 3.80 -7.65 -8.26
N ILE A 176 3.43 -6.39 -8.44
CA ILE A 176 4.24 -5.24 -8.11
C ILE A 176 3.72 -4.62 -6.83
N GLY A 177 4.60 -3.95 -6.10
CA GLY A 177 4.18 -3.19 -4.94
C GLY A 177 4.96 -1.92 -4.76
N ALA A 178 4.36 -1.02 -4.01
CA ALA A 178 4.94 0.26 -3.63
C ALA A 178 4.58 0.55 -2.18
N GLU A 179 5.50 1.16 -1.45
CA GLU A 179 5.37 1.39 -0.02
C GLU A 179 5.86 2.79 0.30
N ARG A 180 5.11 3.52 1.12
CA ARG A 180 5.55 4.78 1.67
C ARG A 180 5.10 4.94 3.11
N SER A 181 6.03 5.36 3.96
CA SER A 181 5.79 5.59 5.37
C SER A 181 5.80 7.07 5.69
N PHE A 182 4.94 7.45 6.62
CA PHE A 182 4.81 8.80 7.16
C PHE A 182 4.87 8.71 8.68
N ASP A 183 5.86 9.37 9.27
CA ASP A 183 5.98 9.48 10.72
C ASP A 183 4.94 10.50 11.22
N LEU A 184 4.26 10.12 12.29
CA LEU A 184 3.21 10.89 12.95
C LEU A 184 3.82 11.51 14.20
N PHE A 185 3.70 12.83 14.33
CA PHE A 185 4.13 13.56 15.51
C PHE A 185 2.93 14.21 16.16
N ASP A 186 2.76 13.93 17.44
CA ASP A 186 1.82 14.65 18.26
C ASP A 186 2.36 16.06 18.57
N ASN A 187 1.60 17.09 18.22
CA ASN A 187 1.83 18.47 18.63
C ASN A 187 0.50 19.03 19.14
N ASP A 188 0.54 19.87 20.18
CA ASP A 188 -0.59 20.31 21.02
C ASP A 188 -1.88 20.70 20.28
N ASN A 189 -1.82 21.10 19.00
CA ASN A 189 -3.01 21.40 18.17
C ASN A 189 -3.20 20.50 16.92
N PHE A 190 -2.18 19.81 16.40
CA PHE A 190 -2.27 19.03 15.15
C PHE A 190 -1.34 17.83 15.16
N CYS A 191 -1.82 16.67 14.71
CA CYS A 191 -0.93 15.57 14.38
C CYS A 191 -0.15 15.95 13.10
N SER A 192 1.15 16.18 13.22
CA SER A 192 2.01 16.53 12.10
C SER A 192 2.38 15.26 11.34
N LEU A 193 2.28 15.31 10.01
CA LEU A 193 2.60 14.20 9.13
C LEU A 193 3.92 14.50 8.43
N THR A 194 4.94 13.65 8.55
CA THR A 194 6.21 13.82 7.84
C THR A 194 6.58 12.56 7.07
N PRO A 195 6.87 12.62 5.76
CA PRO A 195 7.35 11.46 5.02
C PRO A 195 8.65 10.94 5.64
N ALA A 196 8.67 9.67 6.03
CA ALA A 196 9.87 9.01 6.58
C ALA A 196 10.98 8.91 5.52
N THR A 197 10.58 8.83 4.24
CA THR A 197 11.47 8.77 3.08
C THR A 197 11.10 9.80 2.02
N TRP A 198 12.11 10.23 1.26
CA TRP A 198 11.94 11.20 0.17
C TRP A 198 11.15 10.64 -1.03
N ASP A 199 11.28 9.34 -1.32
CA ASP A 199 10.56 8.64 -2.40
C ASP A 199 9.71 7.48 -1.87
N THR A 200 8.81 7.03 -2.72
CA THR A 200 8.06 5.77 -2.54
C THR A 200 8.98 4.60 -2.80
N LYS A 201 9.09 3.71 -1.81
CA LYS A 201 9.89 2.50 -1.91
C LYS A 201 9.19 1.50 -2.81
N ARG A 202 9.85 1.13 -3.91
CA ARG A 202 9.36 0.11 -4.82
C ARG A 202 9.70 -1.28 -4.30
N LEU A 203 8.71 -2.17 -4.31
CA LEU A 203 8.83 -3.57 -3.95
C LEU A 203 9.05 -4.43 -5.20
N SER A 204 10.18 -4.22 -5.88
CA SER A 204 10.49 -4.84 -7.18
C SER A 204 11.49 -6.00 -7.13
N SER A 205 12.11 -6.29 -5.98
CA SER A 205 13.07 -7.39 -5.92
C SER A 205 12.36 -8.75 -6.05
N PRO A 206 13.00 -9.80 -6.61
CA PRO A 206 12.37 -11.11 -6.76
C PRO A 206 11.83 -11.68 -5.44
N TRP A 207 12.53 -11.43 -4.33
CA TRP A 207 12.11 -11.84 -2.99
C TRP A 207 10.92 -11.02 -2.50
N GLN A 208 10.91 -9.70 -2.72
CA GLN A 208 9.77 -8.84 -2.39
C GLN A 208 8.52 -9.24 -3.18
N ARG A 209 8.66 -9.50 -4.49
CA ARG A 209 7.56 -9.96 -5.34
C ARG A 209 6.99 -11.30 -4.90
N ARG A 210 7.85 -12.24 -4.48
CA ARG A 210 7.40 -13.52 -3.88
C ARG A 210 6.65 -13.29 -2.56
N LYS A 211 7.13 -12.37 -1.72
CA LYS A 211 6.44 -12.01 -0.47
C LYS A 211 5.06 -11.39 -0.77
N LEU A 212 4.99 -10.44 -1.69
CA LEU A 212 3.74 -9.82 -2.14
C LEU A 212 2.74 -10.85 -2.66
N ARG A 213 3.20 -11.81 -3.48
CA ARG A 213 2.34 -12.91 -3.97
C ARG A 213 1.76 -13.74 -2.82
N LYS A 214 2.56 -14.07 -1.79
CA LYS A 214 2.06 -14.78 -0.61
C LYS A 214 1.05 -13.95 0.18
N THR A 215 1.33 -12.67 0.37
CA THR A 215 0.41 -11.73 1.05
C THR A 215 -0.92 -11.65 0.29
N MET A 216 -0.88 -11.44 -1.02
CA MET A 216 -2.03 -11.39 -1.92
C MET A 216 -2.85 -12.70 -1.88
N GLN A 217 -2.20 -13.87 -1.89
CA GLN A 217 -2.87 -15.16 -1.72
C GLN A 217 -3.58 -15.24 -0.36
N SER A 218 -2.92 -14.83 0.71
CA SER A 218 -3.50 -14.85 2.05
C SER A 218 -4.63 -13.84 2.27
N LEU A 219 -4.66 -12.75 1.50
CA LEU A 219 -5.73 -11.74 1.52
C LEU A 219 -6.95 -12.25 0.75
N ASN A 220 -6.73 -12.83 -0.43
CA ASN A 220 -7.77 -13.47 -1.23
C ASN A 220 -8.47 -14.62 -0.49
N GLU A 221 -7.73 -15.43 0.27
CA GLU A 221 -8.29 -16.54 1.05
C GLU A 221 -9.10 -16.08 2.26
N ARG A 222 -8.87 -14.85 2.76
CA ARG A 222 -9.42 -14.39 4.05
C ARG A 222 -10.64 -13.49 3.95
N ASN A 223 -11.14 -13.11 2.77
CA ASN A 223 -12.18 -12.06 2.62
C ASN A 223 -11.91 -10.90 3.60
N PHE A 224 -10.69 -10.39 3.52
CA PHE A 224 -10.05 -9.68 4.63
C PHE A 224 -10.64 -8.27 4.80
N SER A 225 -11.46 -8.05 5.83
CA SER A 225 -11.88 -6.70 6.25
C SER A 225 -10.87 -6.04 7.18
N SER A 226 -10.16 -6.81 8.02
CA SER A 226 -9.07 -6.33 8.88
C SER A 226 -8.30 -7.48 9.52
N SER A 227 -7.00 -7.30 9.80
CA SER A 227 -6.31 -8.14 10.78
C SER A 227 -5.35 -7.32 11.57
N SER A 228 -5.50 -7.38 12.88
CA SER A 228 -4.72 -6.63 13.82
C SER A 228 -3.94 -7.58 14.73
N ASN A 229 -2.71 -7.17 15.07
CA ASN A 229 -1.94 -7.76 16.16
C ASN A 229 -1.98 -6.83 17.40
N PHE A 230 -2.93 -5.90 17.44
CA PHE A 230 -3.13 -4.99 18.56
C PHE A 230 -3.59 -5.79 19.79
N ARG A 231 -2.96 -5.50 20.94
CA ARG A 231 -3.31 -6.15 22.20
C ARG A 231 -4.41 -5.35 22.88
N HIS A 232 -5.63 -5.89 22.87
CA HIS A 232 -6.69 -5.38 23.75
C HIS A 232 -6.29 -5.66 25.21
N VAL A 233 -6.19 -4.62 26.04
CA VAL A 233 -5.99 -4.73 27.50
C VAL A 233 -7.34 -4.96 28.23
N ALA A 234 -8.45 -5.12 27.51
CA ALA A 234 -9.80 -5.12 28.09
C ALA A 234 -10.35 -6.49 28.54
N ASP A 235 -9.59 -7.58 28.48
CA ASP A 235 -10.06 -8.93 28.87
C ASP A 235 -9.51 -9.45 30.20
N GLU A 236 -8.84 -8.61 31.02
CA GLU A 236 -8.37 -9.03 32.35
C GLU A 236 -9.30 -8.62 33.52
N GLU A 237 -10.31 -7.76 33.31
CA GLU A 237 -11.22 -7.35 34.40
C GLU A 237 -12.50 -8.20 34.53
N SER A 238 -12.84 -9.06 33.56
CA SER A 238 -14.01 -9.95 33.64
C SER A 238 -13.73 -11.30 34.33
N ASP A 239 -12.47 -11.71 34.44
CA ASP A 239 -12.07 -12.95 35.13
C ASP A 239 -11.83 -12.77 36.63
N GLU A 240 -11.59 -11.53 37.11
CA GLU A 240 -11.43 -11.24 38.54
C GLU A 240 -12.79 -11.09 39.26
N SER A 241 -13.83 -10.54 38.61
CA SER A 241 -15.16 -10.43 39.22
C SER A 241 -15.82 -11.80 39.47
N ASP A 242 -15.67 -12.74 38.54
CA ASP A 242 -16.24 -14.09 38.64
C ASP A 242 -15.46 -14.98 39.64
N GLN A 243 -14.17 -14.71 39.86
CA GLN A 243 -13.35 -15.39 40.87
C GLN A 243 -13.56 -14.86 42.29
N GLU A 244 -13.93 -13.59 42.45
CA GLU A 244 -14.24 -13.01 43.76
C GLU A 244 -15.63 -13.47 44.25
N GLU A 245 -16.63 -13.51 43.36
CA GLU A 245 -17.99 -13.99 43.69
C GLU A 245 -18.00 -15.49 44.06
N THR A 246 -17.19 -16.31 43.38
CA THR A 246 -17.05 -17.74 43.70
C THR A 246 -16.27 -18.01 44.99
N ARG A 247 -15.33 -17.15 45.37
CA ARG A 247 -14.61 -17.24 46.66
C ARG A 247 -15.46 -16.80 47.83
N GLU A 248 -16.29 -15.77 47.66
CA GLU A 248 -17.19 -15.28 48.70
C GLU A 248 -18.31 -16.31 49.01
N ALA A 249 -18.88 -16.93 47.97
CA ALA A 249 -19.86 -18.01 48.12
C ALA A 249 -19.30 -19.26 48.82
N ALA A 250 -18.03 -19.62 48.56
CA ALA A 250 -17.37 -20.74 49.22
C ALA A 250 -17.04 -20.46 50.70
N ALA A 251 -16.71 -19.22 51.04
CA ALA A 251 -16.47 -18.81 52.42
C ALA A 251 -17.76 -18.78 53.27
N GLU A 252 -18.90 -18.44 52.67
CA GLU A 252 -20.18 -18.40 53.37
C GLU A 252 -20.77 -19.80 53.65
N ALA A 253 -20.50 -20.78 52.76
CA ALA A 253 -20.88 -22.18 52.97
C ALA A 253 -20.13 -22.85 54.14
N SER A 254 -18.87 -22.49 54.35
CA SER A 254 -18.03 -23.04 55.43
C SER A 254 -18.36 -22.47 56.83
N ARG A 255 -19.17 -21.41 56.91
CA ARG A 255 -19.62 -20.80 58.18
C ARG A 255 -20.96 -21.34 58.70
N LYS A 256 -21.65 -22.19 57.92
CA LYS A 256 -22.97 -22.76 58.26
C LYS A 256 -22.95 -24.24 58.66
N GLU A 257 -21.77 -24.88 58.70
CA GLU A 257 -21.53 -26.16 59.37
C GLU A 257 -20.88 -25.95 60.75
#